data_AF-A0A7G2ZZZ4-F1
#
_entry.id   AF-A0A7G2ZZZ4-F1
#
_cell.length_a   1.000
_cell.length_b   1.000
_cell.length_c   1.000
_cell.angle_alpha   90.00
_cell.angle_beta   90.00
_cell.angle_gamma   90.00
#
_symmetry.space_group_name_H-M   'P 1'
#
loop_
_entity.id
_entity.type
_entity.pdbx_description
1 polymer ?
#
loop_
_entity_poly.entity_id
_entity_poly.type
_entity_poly.pdbx_seq_one_letter_code
_entity_poly.pdbx_strand_id
1 'polypeptide(L)'
;MTDDAIRRSGEERQASMQQNAAALGIDEALVSRLVDTFYARVREDDLLGPVFLTTLGENWDPHLAKLKDFWSAIALGTRRYDGRPMPAHLRLSDTITDAHFRRWLGLFRETVDELMPNPAAADFFYDRASMIGRNFQAMIFALKASVS
;
A
#
# COMPACT_ATOMS: atom_id res chain seq x y z
N MET A 1 -4.08 19.64 26.92
CA MET A 1 -3.94 20.13 25.52
C MET A 1 -5.33 20.39 24.99
N THR A 2 -5.58 21.60 24.46
CA THR A 2 -6.90 22.01 23.94
C THR A 2 -7.15 21.41 22.56
N ASP A 3 -8.42 21.16 22.20
CA ASP A 3 -8.86 20.59 20.91
C ASP A 3 -8.29 21.37 19.69
N ASP A 4 -8.19 22.68 19.84
CA ASP A 4 -7.65 23.59 18.83
C ASP A 4 -6.13 23.45 18.59
N ALA A 5 -5.37 22.97 19.58
CA ALA A 5 -3.93 22.68 19.42
C ALA A 5 -3.72 21.34 18.70
N ILE A 6 -4.60 20.36 18.94
CA ILE A 6 -4.58 19.05 18.24
C ILE A 6 -4.93 19.24 16.76
N ARG A 7 -5.96 20.04 16.47
CA ARG A 7 -6.37 20.37 15.11
C ARG A 7 -5.25 21.06 14.32
N ARG A 8 -4.63 22.10 14.90
CA ARG A 8 -3.47 22.81 14.30
C ARG A 8 -2.31 21.87 14.00
N SER A 9 -1.93 21.00 14.94
CA SER A 9 -0.89 20.00 14.71
C SER A 9 -1.24 18.99 13.61
N GLY A 10 -2.52 18.66 13.45
CA GLY A 10 -3.00 17.82 12.34
C GLY A 10 -2.86 18.51 10.98
N GLU A 11 -3.26 19.78 10.90
CA GLU A 11 -3.18 20.60 9.69
C GLU A 11 -1.73 20.84 9.26
N GLU A 12 -0.83 21.16 10.19
CA GLU A 12 0.60 21.34 9.93
C GLU A 12 1.25 20.06 9.38
N ARG A 13 0.93 18.91 9.98
CA ARG A 13 1.43 17.61 9.48
C ARG A 13 0.93 17.33 8.06
N GLN A 14 -0.34 17.59 7.79
CA GLN A 14 -0.93 17.40 6.48
C GLN A 14 -0.30 18.34 5.43
N ALA A 15 -0.09 19.62 5.76
CA ALA A 15 0.58 20.58 4.89
C ALA A 15 2.03 20.16 4.59
N SER A 16 2.77 19.67 5.60
CA SER A 16 4.12 19.14 5.40
C SER A 16 4.13 17.92 4.48
N MET A 17 3.19 16.99 4.62
CA MET A 17 3.06 15.85 3.71
C MET A 17 2.79 16.29 2.26
N GLN A 18 1.87 17.25 2.07
CA GLN A 18 1.56 17.78 0.73
C GLN A 18 2.77 18.50 0.11
N GLN A 19 3.53 19.27 0.89
CA GLN A 19 4.74 19.91 0.41
C GLN A 19 5.81 18.87 -0.01
N ASN A 20 6.00 17.83 0.79
CA ASN A 20 6.94 16.75 0.48
C ASN A 20 6.52 15.97 -0.78
N ALA A 21 5.23 15.66 -0.92
CA ALA A 21 4.69 15.01 -2.10
C ALA A 21 4.89 15.87 -3.35
N ALA A 22 4.59 17.17 -3.27
CA ALA A 22 4.80 18.10 -4.38
C ALA A 22 6.27 18.21 -4.77
N ALA A 23 7.19 18.24 -3.80
CA ALA A 23 8.63 18.23 -4.07
C ALA A 23 9.12 16.95 -4.77
N LEU A 24 8.44 15.83 -4.56
CA LEU A 24 8.70 14.56 -5.22
C LEU A 24 7.92 14.39 -6.54
N GLY A 25 7.04 15.32 -6.90
CA GLY A 25 6.17 15.22 -8.08
C GLY A 25 5.05 14.20 -7.92
N ILE A 26 4.61 13.93 -6.68
CA ILE A 26 3.54 12.99 -6.35
C ILE A 26 2.20 13.73 -6.24
N ASP A 27 1.21 13.29 -7.01
CA ASP A 27 -0.17 13.78 -6.96
C ASP A 27 -1.19 12.61 -7.00
N GLU A 28 -2.49 12.94 -6.90
CA GLU A 28 -3.57 11.94 -6.90
C GLU A 28 -3.63 11.14 -8.22
N ALA A 29 -3.30 11.79 -9.35
CA ALA A 29 -3.32 11.14 -10.65
C ALA A 29 -2.20 10.09 -10.75
N LEU A 30 -1.01 10.40 -10.24
CA LEU A 30 0.11 9.47 -10.14
C LEU A 30 -0.22 8.32 -9.20
N VAL A 31 -0.82 8.58 -8.03
CA VAL A 31 -1.28 7.53 -7.11
C VAL A 31 -2.30 6.61 -7.79
N SER A 32 -3.28 7.16 -8.51
CA SER A 32 -4.25 6.33 -9.25
C SER A 32 -3.55 5.46 -10.29
N ARG A 33 -2.67 6.03 -11.11
CA ARG A 33 -1.92 5.27 -12.12
C ARG A 33 -1.04 4.19 -11.52
N LEU A 34 -0.38 4.48 -10.39
CA LEU A 34 0.41 3.50 -9.65
C LEU A 34 -0.44 2.29 -9.25
N VAL A 35 -1.59 2.53 -8.61
CA VAL A 35 -2.48 1.44 -8.18
C VAL A 35 -3.00 0.65 -9.38
N ASP A 36 -3.51 1.33 -10.40
CA ASP A 36 -4.09 0.66 -11.58
C ASP A 36 -3.03 -0.18 -12.31
N THR A 37 -1.83 0.37 -12.54
CA THR A 37 -0.75 -0.34 -13.24
C THR A 37 -0.21 -1.51 -12.43
N PHE A 38 -0.01 -1.30 -11.12
CA PHE A 38 0.52 -2.34 -10.26
C PHE A 38 -0.45 -3.52 -10.16
N TYR A 39 -1.74 -3.26 -9.94
CA TYR A 39 -2.71 -4.34 -9.79
C TYR A 39 -3.12 -5.00 -11.11
N ALA A 40 -2.95 -4.32 -12.25
CA ALA A 40 -3.01 -5.00 -13.55
C ALA A 40 -1.92 -6.08 -13.65
N ARG A 41 -0.70 -5.81 -13.18
CA ARG A 41 0.39 -6.82 -13.13
C ARG A 41 0.11 -7.94 -12.13
N VAL A 42 -0.40 -7.59 -10.94
CA VAL A 42 -0.76 -8.58 -9.91
C VAL A 42 -1.85 -9.53 -10.41
N ARG A 43 -2.83 -9.03 -11.18
CA ARG A 43 -3.92 -9.85 -11.73
C ARG A 43 -3.42 -10.92 -12.69
N GLU A 44 -2.44 -10.58 -13.52
CA GLU A 44 -1.84 -11.48 -14.53
C GLU A 44 -0.69 -12.34 -13.99
N ASP A 45 -0.29 -12.16 -12.72
CA ASP A 45 0.82 -12.90 -12.13
C ASP A 45 0.40 -14.29 -11.67
N ASP A 46 1.11 -15.33 -12.11
CA ASP A 46 0.78 -16.74 -11.83
C ASP A 46 0.76 -17.09 -10.32
N LEU A 47 1.55 -16.38 -9.49
CA LEU A 47 1.62 -16.63 -8.06
C LEU A 47 0.62 -15.79 -7.28
N LEU A 48 0.48 -14.50 -7.62
CA LEU A 48 -0.37 -13.57 -6.88
C LEU A 48 -1.82 -13.56 -7.37
N GLY A 49 -2.02 -13.60 -8.69
CA GLY A 49 -3.33 -13.54 -9.34
C GLY A 49 -4.35 -14.49 -8.72
N PRO A 50 -4.05 -15.79 -8.53
CA PRO A 50 -4.97 -16.74 -7.91
C PRO A 50 -5.41 -16.38 -6.48
N VAL A 51 -4.52 -15.78 -5.68
CA VAL A 51 -4.83 -15.35 -4.29
C VAL A 51 -5.86 -14.23 -4.30
N PHE A 52 -5.66 -13.23 -5.17
CA PHE A 52 -6.57 -12.10 -5.30
C PHE A 52 -7.89 -12.52 -5.96
N LEU A 53 -7.84 -13.36 -7.01
CA LEU A 53 -9.04 -13.88 -7.68
C LEU A 53 -9.95 -14.64 -6.71
N THR A 54 -9.36 -15.49 -5.86
CA THR A 54 -10.11 -16.24 -4.84
C THR A 54 -10.77 -15.32 -3.81
N THR A 55 -10.14 -14.18 -3.49
CA THR A 55 -10.61 -13.25 -2.45
C THR A 55 -11.58 -12.19 -2.98
N LEU A 56 -11.37 -11.71 -4.21
CA LEU A 56 -12.07 -10.58 -4.81
C LEU A 56 -13.05 -10.99 -5.92
N GLY A 57 -12.88 -12.16 -6.52
CA GLY A 57 -13.56 -12.56 -7.75
C GLY A 57 -13.17 -11.66 -8.94
N GLU A 58 -14.10 -11.47 -9.86
CA GLU A 58 -13.89 -10.70 -11.09
C GLU A 58 -14.00 -9.17 -10.89
N ASN A 59 -14.66 -8.71 -9.82
CA ASN A 59 -14.89 -7.29 -9.58
C ASN A 59 -13.81 -6.67 -8.69
N TRP A 60 -12.80 -6.08 -9.33
CA TRP A 60 -11.66 -5.48 -8.64
C TRP A 60 -11.88 -4.01 -8.25
N ASP A 61 -12.87 -3.33 -8.84
CA ASP A 61 -13.04 -1.88 -8.71
C ASP A 61 -13.15 -1.39 -7.25
N PRO A 62 -13.91 -2.05 -6.35
CA PRO A 62 -13.97 -1.63 -4.95
C PRO A 62 -12.63 -1.77 -4.23
N HIS A 63 -11.84 -2.78 -4.59
CA HIS A 63 -10.51 -3.00 -4.03
C HIS A 63 -9.53 -1.91 -4.50
N LEU A 64 -9.51 -1.62 -5.81
CA LEU A 64 -8.65 -0.59 -6.38
C LEU A 64 -8.98 0.79 -5.82
N ALA A 65 -10.27 1.15 -5.70
CA ALA A 65 -10.68 2.41 -5.10
C ALA A 65 -10.15 2.55 -3.66
N LYS A 66 -10.30 1.51 -2.84
CA LYS A 66 -9.77 1.48 -1.46
C LYS A 66 -8.25 1.64 -1.40
N LEU A 67 -7.52 1.05 -2.35
CA LEU A 67 -6.07 1.13 -2.41
C LEU A 67 -5.57 2.48 -2.90
N LYS A 68 -6.31 3.16 -3.78
CA LYS A 68 -6.04 4.55 -4.14
C LYS A 68 -6.16 5.45 -2.91
N ASP A 69 -7.20 5.27 -2.10
CA ASP A 69 -7.33 6.01 -0.84
C ASP A 69 -6.23 5.66 0.17
N PHE A 70 -5.83 4.39 0.27
CA PHE A 70 -4.73 3.95 1.13
C PHE A 70 -3.40 4.64 0.77
N TRP A 71 -3.01 4.59 -0.51
CA TRP A 71 -1.76 5.19 -0.97
C TRP A 71 -1.81 6.72 -0.97
N SER A 72 -2.97 7.31 -1.25
CA SER A 72 -3.22 8.75 -1.12
C SER A 72 -3.07 9.20 0.34
N ALA A 73 -3.56 8.42 1.31
CA ALA A 73 -3.37 8.73 2.73
C ALA A 73 -1.89 8.68 3.13
N ILE A 74 -1.12 7.71 2.61
CA ILE A 74 0.32 7.57 2.89
C ILE A 74 1.14 8.69 2.27
N ALA A 75 0.87 9.04 1.01
CA ALA A 75 1.68 9.98 0.25
C ALA A 75 1.25 11.44 0.45
N LEU A 76 -0.05 11.70 0.46
CA LEU A 76 -0.64 13.04 0.41
C LEU A 76 -1.31 13.45 1.72
N GLY A 77 -1.42 12.54 2.68
CA GLY A 77 -2.06 12.81 3.97
C GLY A 77 -3.57 12.97 3.87
N THR A 78 -4.21 12.42 2.83
CA THR A 78 -5.67 12.42 2.72
C THR A 78 -6.31 11.55 3.79
N ARG A 79 -7.56 11.86 4.15
CA ARG A 79 -8.30 11.17 5.23
C ARG A 79 -9.42 10.27 4.72
N ARG A 80 -9.30 9.80 3.46
CA ARG A 80 -10.31 8.95 2.81
C ARG A 80 -10.17 7.46 3.15
N TYR A 81 -9.00 7.05 3.67
CA TYR A 81 -8.76 5.68 4.11
C TYR A 81 -8.91 5.52 5.62
N ASP A 82 -9.88 4.70 6.04
CA ASP A 82 -10.15 4.36 7.44
C ASP A 82 -9.92 2.85 7.74
N GLY A 83 -9.39 2.12 6.76
CA GLY A 83 -9.26 0.68 6.79
C GLY A 83 -8.16 0.16 7.71
N ARG A 84 -8.35 -1.07 8.20
CA ARG A 84 -7.31 -1.84 8.90
C ARG A 84 -6.85 -2.96 7.97
N PRO A 85 -5.64 -2.90 7.38
CA PRO A 85 -5.23 -3.85 6.37
C PRO A 85 -4.86 -5.22 6.97
N MET A 86 -4.24 -5.25 8.16
CA MET A 86 -3.73 -6.48 8.78
C MET A 86 -4.78 -7.61 8.92
N PRO A 87 -6.00 -7.39 9.44
CA PRO A 87 -6.99 -8.46 9.57
C PRO A 87 -7.31 -9.19 8.27
N ALA A 88 -7.26 -8.51 7.12
CA ALA A 88 -7.48 -9.17 5.83
C ALA A 88 -6.34 -10.13 5.47
N HIS A 89 -5.09 -9.73 5.74
CA HIS A 89 -3.91 -10.54 5.46
C HIS A 89 -3.80 -11.72 6.43
N LEU A 90 -4.19 -11.56 7.70
CA LEU A 90 -4.23 -12.65 8.68
C LEU A 90 -5.20 -13.78 8.27
N ARG A 91 -6.34 -13.45 7.66
CA ARG A 91 -7.28 -14.47 7.13
C ARG A 91 -6.68 -15.30 6.00
N LEU A 92 -5.64 -14.80 5.33
CA LEU A 92 -4.96 -15.48 4.25
C LEU A 92 -3.69 -16.21 4.73
N SER A 93 -3.41 -16.26 6.05
CA SER A 93 -2.16 -16.75 6.61
C SER A 93 -1.80 -18.20 6.26
N ASP A 94 -2.76 -19.02 5.85
CA ASP A 94 -2.53 -20.39 5.37
C ASP A 94 -2.26 -20.48 3.87
N THR A 95 -2.54 -19.41 3.13
CA THR A 95 -2.31 -19.30 1.67
C THR A 95 -1.05 -18.51 1.36
N ILE A 96 -0.86 -17.36 2.01
CA ILE A 96 0.27 -16.46 1.71
C ILE A 96 1.55 -16.92 2.40
N THR A 97 2.66 -16.82 1.66
CA THR A 97 3.99 -17.26 2.08
C THR A 97 5.02 -16.17 1.80
N ASP A 98 6.26 -16.36 2.23
CA ASP A 98 7.38 -15.45 1.92
C ASP A 98 7.53 -15.22 0.41
N ALA A 99 7.30 -16.25 -0.41
CA ALA A 99 7.37 -16.13 -1.87
C ALA A 99 6.35 -15.11 -2.42
N HIS A 100 5.14 -15.06 -1.85
CA HIS A 100 4.12 -14.09 -2.25
C HIS A 100 4.54 -12.66 -1.87
N PHE A 101 5.05 -12.45 -0.66
CA PHE A 101 5.54 -11.13 -0.23
C PHE A 101 6.69 -10.64 -1.11
N ARG A 102 7.68 -11.51 -1.39
CA ARG A 102 8.80 -11.17 -2.28
C ARG A 102 8.32 -10.83 -3.70
N ARG A 103 7.39 -11.62 -4.26
CA ARG A 103 6.85 -11.37 -5.60
C ARG A 103 6.07 -10.06 -5.67
N TRP A 104 5.21 -9.81 -4.69
CA TRP A 104 4.43 -8.57 -4.61
C TRP A 104 5.34 -7.34 -4.51
N LEU A 105 6.36 -7.38 -3.64
CA LEU A 105 7.33 -6.28 -3.52
C LEU A 105 8.18 -6.10 -4.78
N GLY A 106 8.55 -7.18 -5.46
CA GLY A 106 9.26 -7.12 -6.75
C GLY A 106 8.44 -6.42 -7.83
N LEU A 107 7.19 -6.85 -8.04
CA LEU A 107 6.29 -6.18 -9.00
C LEU A 107 6.03 -4.72 -8.61
N PHE A 108 5.93 -4.43 -7.31
CA PHE A 108 5.73 -3.06 -6.85
C PHE A 108 6.96 -2.20 -7.15
N ARG A 109 8.18 -2.71 -6.92
CA ARG A 109 9.44 -2.05 -7.28
C ARG A 109 9.50 -1.74 -8.77
N GLU A 110 9.25 -2.73 -9.62
CA GLU A 110 9.22 -2.56 -11.08
C GLU A 110 8.23 -1.48 -11.49
N THR A 111 7.07 -1.41 -10.83
CA THR A 111 6.03 -0.42 -11.15
C THR A 111 6.41 0.99 -10.75
N VAL A 112 7.00 1.18 -9.56
CA VAL A 112 7.42 2.52 -9.14
C VAL A 112 8.65 3.01 -9.89
N ASP A 113 9.59 2.13 -10.24
CA ASP A 113 10.76 2.50 -11.05
C ASP A 113 10.36 2.97 -12.46
N GLU A 114 9.28 2.42 -13.02
CA GLU A 114 8.76 2.83 -14.33
C GLU A 114 7.94 4.12 -14.29
N LEU A 115 7.07 4.28 -13.29
CA LEU A 115 6.07 5.35 -13.29
C LEU A 115 6.52 6.64 -12.60
N MET A 116 7.44 6.55 -11.65
CA MET A 116 7.77 7.70 -10.83
C MET A 116 8.64 8.70 -11.59
N PRO A 117 8.41 10.01 -11.42
CA PRO A 117 9.13 11.04 -12.18
C PRO A 117 10.61 11.15 -11.79
N ASN A 118 11.02 10.56 -10.67
CA ASN A 118 12.38 10.56 -10.17
C ASN A 118 12.61 9.38 -9.21
N PRO A 119 13.88 8.98 -8.97
CA PRO A 119 14.22 7.89 -8.06
C PRO A 119 13.75 8.10 -6.62
N ALA A 120 13.77 9.34 -6.12
CA ALA A 120 13.35 9.63 -4.75
C ALA A 120 11.85 9.35 -4.53
N ALA A 121 11.00 9.60 -5.52
CA ALA A 121 9.60 9.23 -5.49
C ALA A 121 9.41 7.70 -5.56
N ALA A 122 10.21 7.00 -6.37
CA ALA A 122 10.20 5.53 -6.41
C ALA A 122 10.58 4.91 -5.07
N ASP A 123 11.70 5.35 -4.50
CA ASP A 123 12.18 4.87 -3.20
C ASP A 123 11.20 5.22 -2.07
N PHE A 124 10.56 6.40 -2.09
CA PHE A 124 9.53 6.77 -1.13
C PHE A 124 8.41 5.73 -1.06
N PHE A 125 7.83 5.34 -2.20
CA PHE A 125 6.76 4.34 -2.22
C PHE A 125 7.28 2.95 -1.85
N TYR A 126 8.42 2.55 -2.40
CA TYR A 126 8.99 1.23 -2.16
C TYR A 126 9.38 1.00 -0.70
N ASP A 127 9.96 2.00 -0.03
CA ASP A 127 10.34 1.89 1.38
C ASP A 127 9.13 1.72 2.29
N ARG A 128 8.05 2.45 2.01
CA ARG A 128 6.79 2.31 2.75
C ARG A 128 6.12 0.98 2.49
N ALA A 129 6.06 0.54 1.23
CA ALA A 129 5.57 -0.78 0.86
C ALA A 129 6.33 -1.89 1.58
N SER A 130 7.67 -1.81 1.56
CA SER A 130 8.56 -2.78 2.19
C SER A 130 8.42 -2.81 3.71
N MET A 131 8.31 -1.64 4.36
CA MET A 131 8.08 -1.57 5.80
C MET A 131 6.75 -2.21 6.20
N ILE A 132 5.67 -1.90 5.47
CA ILE A 132 4.33 -2.45 5.72
C ILE A 132 4.32 -3.96 5.47
N GLY A 133 4.92 -4.41 4.37
CA GLY A 133 5.05 -5.83 4.01
C GLY A 133 5.81 -6.62 5.06
N ARG A 134 6.97 -6.13 5.52
CA ARG A 134 7.74 -6.76 6.60
C ARG A 134 6.94 -6.90 7.89
N ASN A 135 6.17 -5.87 8.26
CA ASN A 135 5.32 -5.90 9.45
C ASN A 135 4.20 -6.94 9.31
N PHE A 136 3.56 -7.06 8.14
CA PHE A 136 2.54 -8.08 7.89
C PHE A 136 3.12 -9.48 7.98
N GLN A 137 4.24 -9.71 7.31
CA GLN A 137 4.94 -10.98 7.29
C GLN A 137 5.35 -11.43 8.70
N ALA A 138 5.96 -10.53 9.49
CA ALA A 138 6.36 -10.83 10.86
C ALA A 138 5.17 -11.23 11.74
N MET A 139 4.05 -10.49 11.64
CA MET A 139 2.85 -10.77 12.44
C MET A 139 2.18 -12.09 12.05
N ILE A 140 2.09 -12.38 10.75
CA ILE A 140 1.52 -13.64 10.26
C ILE A 140 2.35 -14.84 10.74
N PHE A 141 3.68 -14.77 10.65
CA PHE A 141 4.54 -15.89 11.02
C PHE A 141 4.71 -16.06 12.53
N ALA A 142 4.71 -14.97 13.30
CA ALA A 142 4.69 -15.06 14.76
C ALA A 142 3.44 -15.77 15.29
N LEU A 143 2.27 -15.52 14.67
CA LEU A 143 1.03 -16.22 15.00
C LEU A 143 1.09 -17.71 14.65
N LYS A 144 1.63 -18.09 13.49
CA LYS A 144 1.78 -19.51 13.12
C LYS A 144 2.68 -20.27 14.09
N ALA A 145 3.76 -19.64 14.57
CA ALA A 145 4.67 -20.23 15.56
C ALA A 145 4.06 -20.37 16.97
N SER A 146 2.96 -19.65 17.27
CA SER A 146 2.29 -19.70 18.58
C SER A 146 1.14 -20.72 18.64
N VAL A 147 0.72 -21.25 17.49
CA VAL A 147 -0.40 -22.21 17.35
C VAL A 147 0.10 -23.59 16.85
N SER A 148 1.40 -23.71 16.53
CA SER A 148 2.08 -24.96 16.20
C SER A 148 2.81 -25.52 17.41
#